data_AF-A0A7J9R6M5-F1
#
_entry.id   AF-A0A7J9R6M5-F1
#
_cell.length_a   1.000
_cell.length_b   1.000
_cell.length_c   1.000
_cell.angle_alpha   90.00
_cell.angle_beta   90.00
_cell.angle_gamma   90.00
#
_symmetry.space_group_name_H-M   'P 1'
#
loop_
_entity.id
_entity.type
_entity.pdbx_description
1 polymer ?
#
loop_
_entity_poly.entity_id
_entity_poly.type
_entity_poly.pdbx_seq_one_letter_code
_entity_poly.pdbx_strand_id
1 'polypeptide(L)'
;MSETSSKIRTGFKYVYLVAFFALLAGFFHPLITGNSFDSVISGVVVLFVGLVGGILVYKSASSEKNRIIYFGAGFGLIAISLALIFQLTGRV
;
A
#
# COMPACT_ATOMS: atom_id res chain seq x y z
N MET A 1 -15.51 -25.59 -12.49
CA MET A 1 -14.36 -24.96 -11.82
C MET A 1 -14.85 -23.72 -11.07
N SER A 2 -14.39 -23.53 -9.83
CA SER A 2 -15.06 -22.86 -8.70
C SER A 2 -15.71 -21.49 -8.96
N GLU A 3 -17.03 -21.43 -8.77
CA GLU A 3 -17.88 -20.22 -8.67
C GLU A 3 -17.31 -19.15 -7.71
N THR A 4 -16.52 -19.56 -6.72
CA THR A 4 -15.85 -18.69 -5.75
C THR A 4 -14.77 -17.79 -6.38
N SER A 5 -14.08 -18.28 -7.42
CA SER A 5 -13.03 -17.54 -8.13
C SER A 5 -13.58 -16.34 -8.91
N SER A 6 -14.79 -16.49 -9.48
CA SER A 6 -15.53 -15.43 -10.15
C SER A 6 -15.95 -14.30 -9.19
N LYS A 7 -16.52 -14.66 -8.04
CA LYS A 7 -17.00 -13.69 -7.04
C LYS A 7 -15.87 -12.86 -6.41
N ILE A 8 -14.72 -13.49 -6.12
CA ILE A 8 -13.54 -12.78 -5.59
C ILE A 8 -13.00 -11.76 -6.60
N ARG A 9 -13.00 -12.09 -7.89
CA ARG A 9 -12.60 -11.16 -8.96
C ARG A 9 -13.54 -9.96 -9.07
N THR A 10 -14.84 -10.17 -8.88
CA THR A 10 -15.85 -9.11 -8.90
C THR A 10 -15.77 -8.21 -7.66
N GLY A 11 -15.46 -8.76 -6.48
CA GLY A 11 -15.25 -7.98 -5.24
C GLY A 11 -14.00 -7.10 -5.27
N PHE A 12 -12.91 -7.58 -5.88
CA PHE A 12 -11.70 -6.78 -6.09
C PHE A 12 -11.92 -5.55 -6.99
N LYS A 13 -12.98 -5.54 -7.79
CA LYS A 13 -13.33 -4.43 -8.68
C LYS A 13 -13.63 -3.13 -7.94
N TYR A 14 -13.82 -3.12 -6.61
CA TYR A 14 -14.09 -1.88 -5.87
C TYR A 14 -13.01 -1.51 -4.84
N VAL A 15 -11.97 -2.33 -4.68
CA VAL A 15 -10.88 -2.06 -3.74
C VAL A 15 -10.15 -0.76 -4.09
N TYR A 16 -10.02 -0.44 -5.38
CA TYR A 16 -9.44 0.84 -5.82
C TYR A 16 -10.25 2.04 -5.34
N LEU A 17 -11.58 1.91 -5.24
CA LEU A 17 -12.46 2.99 -4.83
C LEU A 17 -12.30 3.27 -3.33
N VAL A 18 -12.19 2.20 -2.52
CA VAL A 18 -11.90 2.30 -1.08
C VAL A 18 -10.55 2.97 -0.85
N ALA A 19 -9.50 2.53 -1.55
CA ALA A 19 -8.18 3.14 -1.44
C ALA A 19 -8.18 4.61 -1.87
N PHE A 20 -8.90 4.94 -2.94
CA PHE A 20 -9.06 6.31 -3.41
C PHE A 20 -9.73 7.20 -2.36
N PHE A 21 -10.86 6.78 -1.80
CA PHE A 21 -11.55 7.56 -0.77
C PHE A 21 -10.74 7.68 0.52
N ALA A 22 -9.99 6.65 0.92
CA ALA A 22 -9.10 6.72 2.08
C ALA A 22 -7.98 7.75 1.90
N LEU A 23 -7.32 7.75 0.73
CA LEU A 23 -6.30 8.76 0.38
C LEU A 23 -6.89 10.17 0.30
N LEU A 24 -8.08 10.29 -0.29
CA LEU A 24 -8.78 11.56 -0.43
C LEU A 24 -9.17 12.14 0.93
N ALA A 25 -9.68 11.31 1.85
CA ALA A 25 -9.98 11.71 3.23
C ALA A 25 -8.73 12.18 3.98
N GLY A 26 -7.61 11.47 3.83
CA GLY A 26 -6.32 11.88 4.38
C GLY A 26 -5.85 13.23 3.85
N PHE A 27 -6.06 13.51 2.56
CA PHE A 27 -5.72 14.79 1.94
C PHE A 27 -6.61 15.96 2.42
N PHE A 28 -7.91 15.73 2.58
CA PHE A 28 -8.83 16.77 3.03
C PHE A 28 -8.70 17.09 4.53
N HIS A 29 -8.19 16.17 5.35
CA HIS A 29 -8.05 16.36 6.79
C HIS A 29 -7.26 17.63 7.20
N PRO A 30 -6.03 17.89 6.71
CA PRO A 30 -5.32 19.14 7.00
C PRO A 30 -6.01 20.38 6.41
N LEU A 31 -6.70 20.25 5.27
CA LEU A 31 -7.43 21.35 4.63
C LEU A 31 -8.56 21.88 5.53
N ILE A 32 -9.34 20.99 6.14
CA ILE A 32 -10.46 21.38 7.03
C ILE A 32 -9.99 21.78 8.43
N THR A 33 -8.83 21.28 8.87
CA THR A 33 -8.28 21.53 10.21
C THR A 33 -7.34 22.75 10.23
N GLY A 34 -6.97 23.28 9.06
CA GLY A 34 -5.98 24.37 8.94
C GLY A 34 -4.57 23.94 9.30
N ASN A 35 -4.27 22.64 9.25
CA ASN A 35 -2.99 22.06 9.65
C ASN A 35 -2.03 21.93 8.46
N SER A 36 -0.74 21.74 8.72
CA SER A 36 0.27 21.52 7.68
C SER A 36 0.06 20.20 6.93
N PHE A 37 0.39 20.19 5.64
CA PHE A 37 0.32 19.00 4.79
C PHE A 37 1.51 18.03 4.96
N ASP A 38 2.53 18.37 5.74
CA ASP A 38 3.75 17.57 5.89
C ASP A 38 3.47 16.11 6.29
N SER A 39 2.59 15.90 7.28
CA SER A 39 2.20 14.55 7.71
C SER A 39 1.45 13.76 6.63
N VAL A 40 0.68 14.44 5.78
CA VAL A 40 -0.04 13.80 4.66
C VAL A 40 0.92 13.44 3.55
N ILE A 41 1.81 14.36 3.17
CA ILE A 41 2.80 14.12 2.11
C ILE A 41 3.71 12.95 2.49
N SER A 42 4.26 12.98 3.70
CA SER A 42 5.10 11.89 4.21
C SER A 42 4.34 10.56 4.32
N GLY A 43 3.10 10.56 4.82
CA GLY A 43 2.24 9.39 4.85
C GLY A 43 1.96 8.80 3.46
N VAL A 44 1.66 9.63 2.47
CA VAL A 44 1.43 9.21 1.08
C VAL A 44 2.70 8.57 0.49
N VAL A 45 3.87 9.19 0.69
CA VAL A 45 5.16 8.62 0.25
C VAL A 45 5.39 7.23 0.86
N VAL A 46 5.12 7.06 2.16
CA VAL A 46 5.28 5.78 2.85
C VAL A 46 4.33 4.70 2.31
N LEU A 47 3.09 5.07 1.98
CA LEU A 47 2.14 4.16 1.33
C LEU A 47 2.60 3.74 -0.07
N PHE A 48 3.18 4.65 -0.86
CA PHE A 48 3.76 4.32 -2.16
C PHE A 48 4.94 3.36 -2.05
N VAL A 49 5.80 3.50 -1.03
CA VAL A 49 6.88 2.54 -0.75
C VAL A 49 6.30 1.13 -0.52
N GLY A 50 5.24 1.02 0.29
CA GLY A 50 4.54 -0.23 0.53
C GLY A 50 3.91 -0.82 -0.74
N LEU A 51 3.32 0.03 -1.59
CA LEU A 51 2.75 -0.37 -2.88
C LEU A 51 3.82 -0.95 -3.82
N VAL A 52 4.98 -0.29 -3.93
CA VAL A 52 6.12 -0.80 -4.71
C VAL A 52 6.57 -2.16 -4.17
N GLY A 53 6.62 -2.32 -2.84
CA GLY A 53 6.89 -3.61 -2.19
C GLY A 53 5.88 -4.70 -2.59
N GLY A 54 4.58 -4.39 -2.56
CA GLY A 54 3.53 -5.31 -3.01
C GLY A 54 3.63 -5.70 -4.48
N ILE A 55 3.95 -4.75 -5.37
CA ILE A 55 4.16 -5.01 -6.80
C ILE A 55 5.36 -5.94 -7.02
N LEU A 56 6.45 -5.76 -6.27
CA LEU A 56 7.62 -6.64 -6.31
C LEU A 56 7.30 -8.06 -5.85
N VAL A 57 6.53 -8.19 -4.76
CA VAL A 57 6.03 -9.51 -4.30
C VAL A 57 5.14 -10.16 -5.38
N TYR A 58 4.22 -9.42 -5.98
CA TYR A 58 3.39 -9.94 -7.08
C TYR A 58 4.25 -10.40 -8.27
N LYS A 59 5.23 -9.60 -8.67
CA LYS A 59 6.16 -9.93 -9.75
C LYS A 59 7.00 -11.17 -9.43
N SER A 60 7.33 -11.40 -8.16
CA SER A 60 8.02 -12.61 -7.71
C SER A 60 7.20 -13.87 -7.95
N ALA A 61 5.88 -13.81 -7.72
CA ALA A 61 4.99 -14.95 -7.92
C ALA A 61 4.87 -15.35 -9.40
N SER A 62 5.11 -14.41 -10.33
CA SER A 62 5.01 -14.64 -11.76
C SER A 62 6.36 -14.91 -12.46
N SER A 63 7.51 -14.81 -11.78
CA SER A 63 8.83 -14.85 -12.41
C SER A 63 9.71 -15.98 -11.85
N GLU A 64 9.99 -17.02 -12.65
CA GLU A 64 10.76 -18.20 -12.21
C GLU A 64 12.24 -17.90 -11.92
N LYS A 65 12.89 -17.07 -12.74
CA LYS A 65 14.37 -16.93 -12.72
C LYS A 65 14.90 -16.03 -11.59
N ASN A 66 14.09 -15.09 -11.10
CA ASN A 66 14.49 -14.09 -10.10
C ASN A 66 13.51 -14.01 -8.92
N ARG A 67 12.71 -15.07 -8.70
CA ARG A 67 11.67 -15.12 -7.66
C ARG A 67 12.16 -14.68 -6.29
N ILE A 68 13.29 -15.23 -5.84
CA ILE A 68 13.81 -15.01 -4.49
C ILE A 68 14.19 -13.54 -4.27
N ILE A 69 14.82 -12.90 -5.26
CA ILE A 69 15.25 -11.50 -5.17
C ILE A 69 14.03 -10.58 -5.11
N TYR A 70 13.05 -10.78 -6.00
CA TYR A 70 11.84 -9.97 -6.00
C TYR A 70 10.99 -10.16 -4.74
N PHE A 71 10.94 -11.39 -4.22
CA PHE A 71 10.22 -11.68 -2.98
C PHE A 71 10.89 -11.02 -1.78
N GLY A 72 12.21 -11.18 -1.63
CA GLY A 72 12.97 -10.57 -0.53
C GLY A 72 12.93 -9.04 -0.57
N ALA A 73 13.15 -8.44 -1.75
CA ALA A 73 13.09 -6.98 -1.92
C ALA A 73 11.68 -6.44 -1.67
N GLY A 74 10.65 -7.13 -2.18
CA GLY A 74 9.26 -6.72 -1.99
C GLY A 74 8.83 -6.80 -0.53
N PHE A 75 9.15 -7.90 0.15
CA PHE A 75 8.84 -8.07 1.57
C PHE A 75 9.60 -7.08 2.46
N GLY A 76 10.87 -6.80 2.11
CA GLY A 76 11.68 -5.77 2.78
C GLY A 76 11.06 -4.38 2.67
N LEU A 77 10.58 -3.99 1.48
CA LEU A 77 9.91 -2.70 1.29
C LEU A 77 8.58 -2.60 2.05
N ILE A 78 7.82 -3.69 2.15
CA ILE A 78 6.60 -3.73 2.98
C ILE A 78 6.96 -3.55 4.46
N ALA A 79 8.00 -4.23 4.95
CA ALA A 79 8.45 -4.08 6.33
C ALA A 79 8.95 -2.66 6.64
N ILE A 80 9.69 -2.04 5.71
CA ILE A 80 10.13 -0.65 5.82
C ILE A 80 8.93 0.31 5.84
N SER A 81 7.97 0.13 4.94
CA SER A 81 6.73 0.92 4.92
C SER A 81 6.00 0.83 6.26
N LEU A 82 5.88 -0.38 6.83
CA LEU A 82 5.24 -0.59 8.12
C LEU A 82 6.01 0.09 9.27
N ALA A 83 7.34 -0.01 9.28
CA ALA A 83 8.19 0.67 10.26
C ALA A 83 8.04 2.20 10.19
N LEU A 84 8.02 2.76 8.98
CA LEU A 84 7.80 4.19 8.77
C LEU A 84 6.42 4.61 9.28
N ILE A 85 5.36 3.83 9.05
CA ILE A 85 4.03 4.13 9.62
C ILE A 85 4.07 4.23 11.14
N PHE A 86 4.76 3.30 11.82
CA PHE A 86 4.90 3.34 13.27
C PHE A 86 5.64 4.59 13.74
N GLN A 87 6.71 4.97 13.04
CA GLN A 87 7.50 6.16 13.34
C GLN A 87 6.70 7.46 13.12
N LEU A 88 5.91 7.54 12.05
CA LEU A 88 5.02 8.66 11.78
C LEU A 88 3.87 8.78 12.79
N THR A 89 3.43 7.65 13.37
CA THR A 89 2.36 7.62 14.38
C THR A 89 2.91 7.88 15.80
N GLY A 90 4.24 7.99 15.98
CA GLY A 90 4.87 8.18 17.29
C GLY A 90 4.73 6.96 18.21
N ARG A 91 4.58 5.76 17.64
CA ARG A 91 4.46 4.50 18.41
C ARG A 91 5.80 3.83 18.70
N VAL A 92 6.91 4.44 18.29
CA VAL A 92 8.30 4.01 18.47
C VAL A 92 9.19 5.20 18.76
#